data_AF-A0AAJ2SN30-F1
#
_entry.id   AF-A0AAJ2SN30-F1
#
_cell.length_a   1.000
_cell.length_b   1.000
_cell.length_c   1.000
_cell.angle_alpha   90.00
_cell.angle_beta   90.00
_cell.angle_gamma   90.00
#
_symmetry.space_group_name_H-M   'P 1'
#
loop_
_entity.id
_entity.type
_entity.pdbx_description
1 polymer ?
#
loop_
_entity_poly.entity_id
_entity_poly.type
_entity_poly.pdbx_seq_one_letter_code
_entity_poly.pdbx_strand_id
1 'polypeptide(L)'
;MTTVPREITILSPQAPDGLDLASAAHAVDESYGVRPIDGATAHQVFARGGRALLTVYGAQELNTSGEIERLLTDPPEVRLPVFWVDAIAPLGEDGEAGVSVALRLALALDAVCIVEDD
;
A
#
# COMPACT_ATOMS: atom_id res chain seq x y z
N MET A 1 16.08 -1.18 20.72
CA MET A 1 15.62 -1.84 19.48
C MET A 1 14.83 -0.80 18.72
N THR A 2 15.37 -0.29 17.60
CA THR A 2 14.60 0.54 16.68
C THR A 2 13.66 -0.41 15.95
N THR A 3 12.37 -0.32 16.26
CA THR A 3 11.33 -1.11 15.63
C THR A 3 11.13 -0.66 14.18
N VAL A 4 11.27 -1.57 13.23
CA VAL A 4 11.12 -1.32 11.78
C VAL A 4 9.62 -1.22 11.46
N PRO A 5 9.17 -0.26 10.63
CA PRO A 5 7.78 -0.22 10.16
C PRO A 5 7.48 -1.44 9.27
N ARG A 6 6.19 -1.78 9.13
CA ARG A 6 5.76 -2.86 8.24
C ARG A 6 5.94 -2.43 6.80
N GLU A 7 6.65 -3.23 6.02
CA GLU A 7 6.83 -2.99 4.59
C GLU A 7 5.71 -3.71 3.83
N ILE A 8 5.09 -3.00 2.88
CA ILE A 8 3.96 -3.50 2.12
C ILE A 8 4.23 -3.25 0.64
N THR A 9 4.12 -4.30 -0.16
CA THR A 9 4.19 -4.21 -1.63
C THR A 9 2.85 -4.58 -2.22
N ILE A 10 2.31 -3.72 -3.08
CA ILE A 10 1.09 -4.00 -3.86
C ILE A 10 1.48 -4.11 -5.33
N LEU A 11 1.17 -5.26 -5.93
CA LEU A 11 1.34 -5.52 -7.36
C LEU A 11 -0.04 -5.43 -8.03
N SER A 12 -0.33 -4.26 -8.59
CA SER A 12 -1.65 -3.90 -9.10
C SER A 12 -1.71 -3.93 -10.64
N PRO A 13 -2.82 -4.38 -11.26
CA PRO A 13 -2.98 -4.30 -12.71
C PRO A 13 -3.14 -2.86 -13.23
N GLN A 14 -3.32 -1.88 -12.36
CA GLN A 14 -3.45 -0.46 -12.67
C GLN A 14 -2.78 0.42 -11.61
N ALA A 15 -2.31 1.62 -11.97
CA ALA A 15 -1.79 2.58 -10.99
C ALA A 15 -2.93 3.06 -10.09
N PRO A 16 -2.90 2.80 -8.76
CA PRO A 16 -3.90 3.34 -7.84
C PRO A 16 -3.77 4.85 -7.75
N ASP A 17 -4.91 5.54 -7.63
CA ASP A 17 -4.95 6.97 -7.35
C ASP A 17 -5.41 7.28 -5.92
N GLY A 18 -5.49 8.58 -5.59
CA GLY A 18 -5.93 9.02 -4.26
C GLY A 18 -7.39 8.68 -3.94
N LEU A 19 -8.26 8.55 -4.96
CA LEU A 19 -9.66 8.18 -4.78
C LEU A 19 -9.80 6.68 -4.51
N ASP A 20 -9.02 5.83 -5.19
CA ASP A 20 -8.93 4.40 -4.88
C ASP A 20 -8.54 4.18 -3.42
N LEU A 21 -7.49 4.88 -2.98
CA LEU A 21 -7.01 4.81 -1.61
C LEU A 21 -8.04 5.35 -0.60
N ALA A 22 -8.72 6.46 -0.93
CA ALA A 22 -9.78 7.01 -0.08
C ALA A 22 -10.96 6.05 0.05
N SER A 23 -11.34 5.39 -1.04
CA SER A 23 -12.41 4.39 -1.06
C SER A 23 -12.04 3.16 -0.25
N ALA A 24 -10.81 2.68 -0.36
CA ALA A 24 -10.29 1.58 0.44
C ALA A 24 -10.25 1.93 1.94
N ALA A 25 -9.76 3.12 2.28
CA ALA A 25 -9.71 3.61 3.65
C ALA A 25 -11.11 3.71 4.28
N HIS A 26 -12.05 4.32 3.56
CA HIS A 26 -13.44 4.48 4.00
C HIS A 26 -14.15 3.13 4.18
N ALA A 27 -13.83 2.13 3.35
CA ALA A 27 -14.39 0.79 3.48
C ALA A 27 -13.86 0.00 4.70
N VAL A 28 -12.74 0.43 5.30
CA VAL A 28 -12.24 -0.11 6.57
C VAL A 28 -12.87 0.64 7.74
N ASP A 29 -12.85 1.97 7.70
CA ASP A 29 -13.49 2.84 8.70
C ASP A 29 -13.87 4.17 8.04
N GLU A 30 -15.13 4.55 8.16
CA GLU A 30 -15.67 5.75 7.51
C GLU A 30 -15.00 7.06 7.98
N SER A 31 -14.33 7.04 9.14
CA SER A 31 -13.62 8.18 9.72
C SER A 31 -12.19 8.36 9.21
N TYR A 32 -11.68 7.41 8.41
CA TYR A 32 -10.34 7.51 7.84
C TYR A 32 -10.30 8.51 6.68
N GLY A 33 -9.21 9.27 6.63
CA GLY A 33 -8.95 10.23 5.58
C GLY A 33 -7.70 9.89 4.79
N VAL A 34 -7.59 10.48 3.59
CA VAL A 34 -6.41 10.40 2.74
C VAL A 34 -5.94 11.81 2.42
N ARG A 35 -4.63 12.03 2.46
CA ARG A 35 -4.02 13.30 2.03
C ARG A 35 -2.76 13.06 1.19
N PRO A 36 -2.48 13.90 0.19
CA PRO A 36 -1.19 13.89 -0.46
C PRO A 36 -0.11 14.35 0.52
N ILE A 37 1.07 13.76 0.40
CA ILE A 37 2.31 14.17 1.07
C ILE A 37 3.43 14.25 0.03
N ASP A 38 4.59 14.77 0.44
CA ASP A 38 5.79 14.86 -0.42
C ASP A 38 5.53 15.52 -1.80
N GLY A 39 4.81 16.64 -1.82
CA GLY A 39 4.48 17.31 -3.08
C GLY A 39 3.53 16.51 -3.99
N ALA A 40 2.71 15.62 -3.39
CA ALA A 40 1.74 14.75 -4.05
C ALA A 40 2.33 13.53 -4.79
N THR A 41 3.58 13.16 -4.51
CA THR A 41 4.20 11.91 -4.99
C THR A 41 3.83 10.69 -4.15
N ALA A 42 3.28 10.91 -2.95
CA ALA A 42 2.81 9.87 -2.05
C ALA A 42 1.52 10.31 -1.36
N HIS A 43 0.77 9.34 -0.82
CA HIS A 43 -0.46 9.56 -0.08
C HIS A 43 -0.35 8.97 1.32
N GLN A 44 -0.90 9.65 2.32
CA GLN A 44 -1.02 9.14 3.67
C GLN A 44 -2.48 8.91 4.03
N VAL A 45 -2.80 7.70 4.48
CA VAL A 45 -4.04 7.36 5.18
C VAL A 45 -3.89 7.70 6.66
N PHE A 46 -4.88 8.35 7.23
CA PHE A 46 -4.85 8.79 8.62
C PHE A 46 -6.20 8.60 9.33
N ALA A 47 -6.12 8.29 10.63
CA ALA A 47 -7.27 8.27 11.53
C ALA A 47 -7.59 9.67 12.07
N ARG A 48 -8.71 9.76 12.81
CA ARG A 48 -9.07 10.97 13.57
C ARG A 48 -7.89 11.50 14.40
N GLY A 49 -7.72 12.83 14.37
CA GLY A 49 -6.59 13.49 15.02
C GLY A 49 -5.30 13.50 14.19
N GLY A 50 -5.33 13.00 12.95
CA GLY A 50 -4.20 13.06 12.01
C GLY A 50 -3.16 11.96 12.20
N ARG A 51 -3.45 10.94 13.02
CA ARG A 51 -2.56 9.79 13.27
C ARG A 51 -2.38 8.99 11.98
N ALA A 52 -1.13 8.78 11.57
CA ALA A 52 -0.80 8.05 10.35
C ALA A 52 -1.07 6.55 10.50
N LEU A 53 -1.72 5.95 9.50
CA LEU A 53 -2.02 4.52 9.45
C LEU A 53 -1.24 3.82 8.34
N LEU A 54 -1.13 4.45 7.18
CA LEU A 54 -0.46 3.90 5.99
C LEU A 54 0.11 5.05 5.16
N THR A 55 1.34 4.91 4.68
CA THR A 55 1.88 5.77 3.62
C THR A 55 2.02 4.93 2.36
N VAL A 56 1.47 5.39 1.24
CA VAL A 56 1.53 4.75 -0.07
C VAL A 56 2.34 5.64 -1.01
N TYR A 57 3.39 5.08 -1.60
CA TYR A 57 4.28 5.78 -2.52
C TYR A 57 3.79 5.67 -3.97
N GLY A 58 4.44 6.42 -4.87
CA GLY A 58 4.08 6.43 -6.29
C GLY A 58 4.20 5.05 -6.95
N ALA A 59 3.28 4.76 -7.86
CA ALA A 59 3.26 3.51 -8.61
C ALA A 59 4.32 3.50 -9.73
N GLN A 60 5.06 2.41 -9.85
CA GLN A 60 6.01 2.18 -10.94
C GLN A 60 5.51 1.04 -11.84
N GLU A 61 5.34 1.32 -13.13
CA GLU A 61 4.97 0.30 -14.12
C GLU A 61 6.16 -0.62 -14.43
N LEU A 62 5.96 -1.93 -14.26
CA LEU A 62 6.90 -2.99 -14.58
C LEU A 62 6.40 -3.77 -15.79
N ASN A 63 7.29 -3.94 -16.77
CA ASN A 63 7.01 -4.63 -18.03
C ASN A 63 7.65 -6.03 -18.11
N THR A 64 8.39 -6.43 -17.09
CA THR A 64 9.15 -7.68 -17.03
C THR A 64 9.09 -8.26 -15.62
N SER A 65 8.96 -9.59 -15.49
CA SER A 65 8.92 -10.26 -14.19
C SER A 65 10.26 -10.24 -13.44
N GLY A 66 11.38 -10.07 -14.15
CA GLY A 66 12.72 -10.15 -13.56
C GLY A 66 12.97 -9.19 -12.38
N GLU A 67 12.38 -7.99 -12.38
CA GLU A 67 12.49 -7.08 -11.24
C GLU A 67 11.70 -7.57 -10.02
N ILE A 68 10.55 -8.21 -10.24
CA ILE A 68 9.71 -8.79 -9.20
C ILE A 68 10.44 -9.99 -8.56
N GLU A 69 11.01 -10.86 -9.39
CA GLU A 69 11.81 -12.01 -8.98
C GLU A 69 13.10 -11.61 -8.24
N ARG A 70 13.65 -10.45 -8.57
CA ARG A 70 14.87 -9.92 -7.93
C ARG A 70 14.57 -9.28 -6.56
N LEU A 71 13.40 -8.67 -6.40
CA LEU A 71 13.04 -7.88 -5.22
C LEU A 71 12.30 -8.70 -4.16
N LEU A 72 11.51 -9.70 -4.57
CA LEU A 72 10.71 -10.51 -3.65
C LEU A 72 11.35 -11.88 -3.39
N THR A 73 11.33 -12.32 -2.13
CA THR A 73 11.85 -13.63 -1.74
C THR A 73 11.00 -14.78 -2.31
N ASP A 74 9.68 -14.59 -2.37
CA ASP A 74 8.72 -15.54 -2.94
C ASP A 74 7.77 -14.79 -3.91
N PRO A 75 8.21 -14.54 -5.16
CA PRO A 75 7.48 -13.70 -6.08
C PRO A 75 6.17 -14.36 -6.55
N PRO A 76 5.02 -13.69 -6.43
CA PRO A 76 3.75 -14.21 -6.93
C PRO A 76 3.71 -14.17 -8.46
N GLU A 77 2.92 -15.08 -9.07
CA GLU A 77 2.59 -14.96 -10.49
C GLU A 77 1.66 -13.76 -10.72
N VAL A 78 2.08 -12.83 -11.58
CA VAL A 78 1.29 -11.66 -11.97
C VAL A 78 1.25 -11.48 -13.48
N ARG A 79 0.19 -10.84 -13.99
CA ARG A 79 0.10 -10.46 -15.40
C ARG A 79 0.86 -9.16 -15.62
N LEU A 80 1.59 -9.07 -16.72
CA LEU A 80 2.32 -7.87 -17.14
C LEU A 80 1.53 -7.08 -18.21
N PRO A 81 1.65 -5.74 -18.24
CA PRO A 81 2.36 -4.91 -17.27
C PRO A 81 1.68 -4.91 -15.90
N VAL A 82 2.47 -4.68 -14.85
CA VAL A 82 1.97 -4.57 -13.46
C VAL A 82 2.54 -3.30 -12.83
N PHE A 83 1.77 -2.67 -11.95
CA PHE A 83 2.20 -1.51 -11.17
C PHE A 83 2.70 -1.97 -9.80
N TRP A 84 3.99 -1.75 -9.57
CA TRP A 84 4.62 -1.90 -8.27
C TRP A 84 4.33 -0.68 -7.41
N VAL A 85 3.78 -0.89 -6.22
CA VAL A 85 3.45 0.17 -5.28
C VAL A 85 4.03 -0.20 -3.92
N ASP A 86 4.94 0.63 -3.43
CA ASP A 86 5.44 0.50 -2.07
C ASP A 86 4.51 1.23 -1.10
N ALA A 87 4.35 0.65 0.08
CA ALA A 87 3.66 1.27 1.20
C ALA A 87 4.31 0.86 2.52
N ILE A 88 4.16 1.72 3.53
CA ILE A 88 4.63 1.45 4.89
C ILE A 88 3.53 1.72 5.91
N ALA A 89 3.39 0.83 6.88
CA ALA A 89 2.51 1.01 8.03
C ALA A 89 3.34 1.07 9.33
N PRO A 90 2.92 1.87 10.34
CA PRO A 90 3.57 1.83 11.65
C PRO A 90 3.38 0.45 12.31
N LEU A 91 4.04 0.21 13.44
CA LEU A 91 3.75 -0.96 14.26
C LEU A 91 2.52 -0.75 15.14
N GLY A 92 2.02 -1.86 15.71
CA GLY A 92 0.87 -1.87 16.61
C GLY A 92 -0.47 -1.71 15.87
N GLU A 93 -1.50 -1.32 16.61
CA GLU A 93 -2.90 -1.27 16.15
C GLU A 93 -3.10 -0.31 14.97
N ASP A 94 -2.46 0.86 14.99
CA ASP A 94 -2.53 1.82 13.87
C ASP A 94 -1.93 1.20 12.59
N GLY A 95 -0.93 0.34 12.74
CA GLY A 95 -0.33 -0.43 11.68
C GLY A 95 -1.24 -1.52 11.12
N GLU A 96 -1.92 -2.25 12.00
CA GLU A 96 -2.89 -3.29 11.61
C GLU A 96 -4.07 -2.68 10.83
N ALA A 97 -4.51 -1.49 11.22
CA ALA A 97 -5.48 -0.70 10.45
C ALA A 97 -4.91 -0.31 9.08
N GLY A 98 -3.66 0.15 9.02
CA GLY A 98 -2.96 0.45 7.76
C GLY A 98 -2.88 -0.76 6.81
N VAL A 99 -2.48 -1.92 7.32
CA VAL A 99 -2.46 -3.18 6.58
C VAL A 99 -3.85 -3.55 6.07
N SER A 100 -4.89 -3.37 6.89
CA SER A 100 -6.28 -3.61 6.47
C SER A 100 -6.69 -2.71 5.30
N VAL A 101 -6.26 -1.45 5.28
CA VAL A 101 -6.49 -0.54 4.15
C VAL A 101 -5.74 -0.99 2.90
N ALA A 102 -4.48 -1.41 3.02
CA ALA A 102 -3.70 -1.93 1.89
C ALA A 102 -4.32 -3.20 1.28
N LEU A 103 -4.75 -4.15 2.13
CA LEU A 103 -5.48 -5.35 1.69
C LEU A 103 -6.81 -4.99 1.02
N ARG A 104 -7.53 -3.99 1.54
CA ARG A 104 -8.81 -3.54 0.97
C ARG A 104 -8.63 -2.88 -0.39
N LEU A 105 -7.57 -2.10 -0.56
CA LEU A 105 -7.16 -1.52 -1.84
C LEU A 105 -6.83 -2.62 -2.83
N ALA A 106 -5.99 -3.59 -2.43
CA ALA A 106 -5.59 -4.68 -3.31
C ALA A 106 -6.80 -5.52 -3.77
N LEU A 107 -7.72 -5.83 -2.86
CA LEU A 107 -8.97 -6.51 -3.20
C LEU A 107 -9.83 -5.71 -4.19
N ALA A 108 -9.90 -4.39 -4.04
CA ALA A 108 -10.69 -3.54 -4.94
C ALA A 108 -10.09 -3.46 -6.36
N LEU A 109 -8.78 -3.61 -6.48
CA LEU A 109 -8.04 -3.50 -7.74
C LEU A 109 -7.69 -4.85 -8.38
N ASP A 110 -8.10 -5.97 -7.77
CA ASP A 110 -7.65 -7.31 -8.17
C ASP A 110 -6.11 -7.43 -8.19
N ALA A 111 -5.48 -6.85 -7.17
CA ALA A 111 -4.03 -6.78 -6.99
C ALA A 111 -3.54 -7.79 -5.94
N VAL A 112 -2.25 -8.11 -5.99
CA VAL A 112 -1.58 -8.88 -4.94
C VAL A 112 -1.03 -7.91 -3.89
N CYS A 113 -1.25 -8.21 -2.61
CA CYS A 113 -0.70 -7.46 -1.49
C CYS A 113 0.23 -8.37 -0.67
N ILE A 114 1.47 -7.94 -0.51
CA ILE A 114 2.51 -8.62 0.26
C ILE A 114 2.80 -7.74 1.47
N VAL A 115 2.80 -8.34 2.66
CA VAL A 115 3.07 -7.65 3.92
C VAL A 115 4.26 -8.35 4.57
N GLU A 116 5.31 -7.59 4.84
CA GLU A 116 6.52 -8.04 5.50
C GLU A 116 6.61 -7.40 6.88
N ASP A 117 6.52 -8.25 7.91
CA ASP A 117 6.67 -7.92 9.33
C ASP A 117 7.89 -8.69 9.86
N ASP A 118 8.91 -7.96 10.37
CA ASP A 118 10.08 -8.52 11.08
C ASP A 118 9.76 -8.96 12.53
#